data_AF-A0A9W3FNZ4-F1
#
_entry.id   AF-A0A9W3FNZ4-F1
#
_cell.length_a   1.000
_cell.length_b   1.000
_cell.length_c   1.000
_cell.angle_alpha   90.00
_cell.angle_beta   90.00
_cell.angle_gamma   90.00
#
_symmetry.space_group_name_H-M   'P 1'
#
loop_
_entity.id
_entity.type
_entity.pdbx_description
1 polymer ?
#
loop_
_entity_poly.entity_id
_entity_poly.type
_entity_poly.pdbx_seq_one_letter_code
_entity_poly.pdbx_strand_id
1 'polypeptide(L)'
;IPFGIKYEEKWLLNLIQKHCSVPFTPVEFHYKKMQAQFFVENANIAFALKNVSGKICTDNNERISVFVDPCDAPYSMRKELQSEKVEQIKLTMNKLFDASQAFLNSQRLCFGSGLMTCNVEMPRNPRYRMPAPLQIRGENMPK
;
A
#
# COMPACT_ATOMS: atom_id res chain seq x y z
N ILE A 1 -1.84 -8.03 29.78
CA ILE A 1 -2.17 -8.93 30.92
C ILE A 1 -1.01 -8.88 31.93
N PRO A 2 -1.21 -8.36 33.14
CA PRO A 2 -0.18 -8.30 34.17
C PRO A 2 0.22 -9.70 34.64
N PHE A 3 1.49 -9.86 35.01
CA PHE A 3 2.08 -11.14 35.41
C PHE A 3 1.90 -12.28 34.40
N GLY A 4 1.58 -11.95 33.14
CA GLY A 4 1.30 -12.93 32.09
C GLY A 4 2.49 -13.81 31.74
N ILE A 5 3.72 -13.39 32.07
CA ILE A 5 4.96 -14.18 31.88
C ILE A 5 4.97 -15.49 32.68
N LYS A 6 4.11 -15.64 33.69
CA LYS A 6 3.95 -16.86 34.46
C LYS A 6 3.26 -18.00 33.69
N TYR A 7 2.56 -17.66 32.61
CA TYR A 7 1.68 -18.58 31.90
C TYR A 7 2.25 -18.88 30.51
N GLU A 8 2.04 -20.10 30.02
CA GLU A 8 2.33 -20.44 28.63
C GLU A 8 1.34 -19.71 27.69
N GLU A 9 1.83 -19.24 26.54
CA GLU A 9 1.05 -18.49 25.55
C GLU A 9 -0.24 -19.23 25.16
N LYS A 10 -0.11 -20.48 24.69
CA LYS A 10 -1.25 -21.29 24.22
C LYS A 10 -2.25 -21.54 25.35
N TRP A 11 -1.76 -21.84 26.55
CA TRP A 11 -2.60 -22.04 27.72
C TRP A 11 -3.39 -20.78 28.07
N LEU A 12 -2.72 -19.63 28.10
CA LEU A 12 -3.33 -18.34 28.46
C LEU A 12 -4.40 -17.95 27.44
N LEU A 13 -4.12 -18.08 26.15
CA LEU A 13 -5.06 -17.78 25.07
C LEU A 13 -6.29 -18.70 25.13
N ASN A 14 -6.07 -20.01 25.32
CA ASN A 14 -7.15 -20.98 25.45
C ASN A 14 -8.03 -20.70 26.69
N LEU A 15 -7.41 -20.33 27.81
CA LEU A 15 -8.14 -19.98 29.03
C LEU A 15 -9.02 -18.74 28.81
N ILE A 16 -8.47 -17.69 28.21
CA ILE A 16 -9.23 -16.48 27.88
C ILE A 16 -10.39 -16.81 26.92
N GLN A 17 -10.14 -17.62 25.88
CA GLN A 17 -11.14 -18.00 24.89
C GLN A 17 -12.29 -18.82 25.49
N LYS A 18 -12.03 -19.65 26.52
CA LYS A 18 -13.10 -20.38 27.24
C LYS A 18 -14.08 -19.46 27.95
N HIS A 19 -13.61 -18.31 28.43
CA HIS A 19 -14.45 -17.34 29.16
C HIS A 19 -15.02 -16.23 28.26
N CYS A 20 -14.43 -16.01 27.08
CA CYS A 20 -14.89 -15.03 26.12
C CYS A 20 -15.81 -15.67 25.08
N SER A 21 -17.06 -15.19 25.01
CA SER A 21 -18.03 -15.66 24.00
C SER A 21 -17.68 -15.23 22.58
N VAL A 22 -16.85 -14.19 22.42
CA VAL A 22 -16.41 -13.69 21.12
C VAL A 22 -15.09 -14.38 20.76
N PRO A 23 -14.99 -15.07 19.61
CA PRO A 23 -13.73 -15.62 19.15
C PRO A 23 -12.77 -14.49 18.80
N PHE A 24 -11.48 -14.69 19.09
CA PHE A 24 -10.45 -13.72 18.76
C PHE A 24 -9.19 -14.38 18.22
N THR A 25 -8.52 -13.66 17.32
CA THR A 25 -7.20 -14.05 16.81
C THR A 25 -6.17 -13.11 17.43
N PRO A 26 -5.26 -13.60 18.29
CA PRO A 26 -4.20 -12.78 18.84
C PRO A 26 -3.17 -12.46 17.75
N VAL A 27 -2.78 -11.20 17.63
CA VAL A 27 -1.76 -10.72 16.71
C VAL A 27 -0.51 -10.31 17.49
N GLU A 28 0.67 -10.71 17.02
CA GLU A 28 1.97 -10.44 17.66
C GLU A 28 1.95 -10.67 19.18
N PHE A 29 1.64 -11.90 19.62
CA PHE A 29 1.77 -12.23 21.03
C PHE A 29 3.23 -12.15 21.46
N HIS A 30 3.49 -11.42 22.55
CA HIS A 30 4.83 -11.27 23.10
C HIS A 30 4.80 -10.95 24.59
N TYR A 31 5.93 -11.20 25.27
CA TYR A 31 6.13 -10.81 26.65
C TYR A 31 6.92 -9.51 26.73
N LYS A 32 6.40 -8.54 27.49
CA LYS A 32 7.06 -7.26 27.75
C LYS A 32 7.10 -7.01 29.25
N LYS A 33 8.32 -6.96 29.80
CA LYS A 33 8.55 -6.93 31.26
C LYS A 33 7.87 -8.16 31.90
N MET A 34 6.97 -7.94 32.85
CA MET A 34 6.20 -9.01 33.49
C MET A 34 4.82 -9.26 32.85
N GLN A 35 4.55 -8.69 31.67
CA GLN A 35 3.22 -8.72 31.07
C GLN A 35 3.20 -9.57 29.79
N ALA A 36 2.10 -10.28 29.58
CA ALA A 36 1.76 -10.80 28.25
C ALA A 36 0.96 -9.73 27.49
N GLN A 37 1.34 -9.47 26.25
CA GLN A 37 0.73 -8.48 25.38
C GLN A 37 0.47 -9.10 24.01
N PHE A 38 -0.67 -8.75 23.42
CA PHE A 38 -1.04 -9.11 22.06
C PHE A 38 -2.04 -8.07 21.55
N PHE A 39 -2.21 -8.02 20.24
CA PHE A 39 -3.14 -7.12 19.58
C PHE A 39 -4.36 -7.89 19.08
N VAL A 40 -5.46 -7.16 18.93
CA VAL A 40 -6.69 -7.64 18.30
C VAL A 40 -7.17 -6.58 17.32
N GLU A 41 -7.78 -7.00 16.22
CA GLU A 41 -8.14 -6.11 15.12
C GLU A 41 -9.33 -5.20 15.46
N ASN A 42 -10.34 -5.73 16.15
CA ASN A 42 -11.62 -5.04 16.33
C ASN A 42 -11.83 -4.55 17.76
N ALA A 43 -12.32 -3.32 17.89
CA ALA A 43 -12.68 -2.74 19.19
C ALA A 43 -13.75 -3.55 19.94
N ASN A 44 -14.68 -4.19 19.21
CA ASN A 44 -15.70 -5.06 19.79
C ASN A 44 -15.09 -6.27 20.51
N ILE A 45 -14.05 -6.87 19.91
CA ILE A 45 -13.32 -8.00 20.50
C ILE A 45 -12.55 -7.50 21.74
N ALA A 46 -11.88 -6.37 21.61
CA ALA A 46 -11.14 -5.75 22.71
C ALA A 46 -12.07 -5.45 23.91
N PHE A 47 -13.28 -4.95 23.65
CA PHE A 47 -14.28 -4.71 24.69
C PHE A 47 -14.81 -6.01 25.31
N ALA A 48 -15.04 -7.05 24.51
CA ALA A 48 -15.41 -8.38 25.02
C ALA A 48 -14.33 -8.94 25.97
N LEU A 49 -13.06 -8.84 25.59
CA LEU A 49 -11.92 -9.23 26.42
C LEU A 49 -11.84 -8.43 27.72
N LYS A 50 -12.12 -7.13 27.68
CA LYS A 50 -12.21 -6.28 28.87
C LYS A 50 -13.35 -6.70 29.81
N ASN A 51 -14.49 -7.13 29.27
CA ASN A 51 -15.66 -7.51 30.07
C ASN A 51 -15.52 -8.86 30.78
N VAL A 52 -14.64 -9.73 30.29
CA VAL A 52 -14.30 -11.00 30.96
C VAL A 52 -13.14 -10.84 31.95
N SER A 53 -12.47 -9.67 31.95
CA SER A 53 -11.44 -9.33 32.93
C SER A 53 -11.96 -9.50 34.36
N GLY A 54 -11.20 -10.22 35.19
CA GLY A 54 -11.57 -10.50 36.58
C GLY A 54 -12.57 -11.64 36.78
N LYS A 55 -13.18 -12.19 35.73
CA LYS A 55 -13.94 -13.46 35.76
C LYS A 55 -13.08 -14.68 35.48
N ILE A 56 -11.93 -14.47 34.84
CA ILE A 56 -10.97 -15.52 34.52
C ILE A 56 -10.21 -15.85 35.81
N CYS A 57 -10.32 -17.08 36.26
CA CYS A 57 -9.59 -17.62 37.40
C CYS A 57 -8.71 -18.78 36.95
N THR A 58 -7.52 -18.86 37.52
CA THR A 58 -6.67 -20.06 37.40
C THR A 58 -7.15 -21.15 38.35
N ASP A 59 -6.62 -22.36 38.19
CA ASP A 59 -6.92 -23.50 39.08
C ASP A 59 -6.54 -23.21 40.54
N ASN A 60 -5.60 -22.29 40.76
CA ASN A 60 -5.17 -21.83 42.09
C ASN A 60 -6.03 -20.67 42.64
N ASN A 61 -7.18 -20.39 42.00
CA ASN A 61 -8.10 -19.31 42.35
C ASN A 61 -7.48 -17.90 42.20
N GLU A 62 -6.39 -17.76 41.44
CA GLU A 62 -5.83 -16.44 41.10
C GLU A 62 -6.62 -15.81 39.96
N ARG A 63 -7.03 -14.56 40.12
CA ARG A 63 -7.75 -13.82 39.07
C ARG A 63 -6.80 -13.24 38.04
N ILE A 64 -7.06 -13.54 36.76
CA ILE A 64 -6.36 -12.90 35.65
C ILE A 64 -7.09 -11.62 35.27
N SER A 65 -6.35 -10.51 35.30
CA SER A 65 -6.83 -9.21 34.85
C SER A 65 -6.38 -8.93 33.42
N VAL A 66 -7.31 -8.52 32.58
CA VAL A 66 -7.08 -8.07 31.21
C VAL A 66 -7.28 -6.56 31.15
N PHE A 67 -6.28 -5.86 30.59
CA PHE A 67 -6.30 -4.43 30.32
C PHE A 67 -6.25 -4.24 28.82
N VAL A 68 -6.95 -3.22 28.34
CA VAL A 68 -7.14 -2.94 26.92
C VAL A 68 -6.92 -1.46 26.72
N ASP A 69 -5.98 -1.15 25.83
CA ASP A 69 -5.66 0.21 25.41
C ASP A 69 -5.74 0.28 23.88
N PRO A 70 -6.33 1.34 23.31
CA PRO A 70 -6.26 1.57 21.87
C PRO A 70 -4.81 1.70 21.42
N CYS A 71 -4.48 1.09 20.28
CA CYS A 71 -3.15 1.16 19.71
C CYS A 71 -3.25 1.25 18.18
N ASP A 72 -2.22 1.83 17.56
CA ASP A 72 -2.08 1.77 16.12
C ASP A 72 -1.79 0.33 15.66
N ALA A 73 -2.07 0.05 14.38
CA ALA A 73 -1.80 -1.26 13.80
C ALA A 73 -0.33 -1.70 14.04
N PRO A 74 -0.11 -2.94 14.51
CA PRO A 74 1.21 -3.49 14.73
C PRO A 74 2.01 -3.59 13.43
N TYR A 75 3.33 -3.72 13.55
CA TYR A 75 4.24 -3.59 12.41
C TYR A 75 4.06 -4.69 11.36
N SER A 76 3.72 -5.92 11.77
CA SER A 76 3.37 -7.03 10.87
C SER A 76 2.18 -6.67 9.96
N MET A 77 1.10 -6.17 10.53
CA MET A 77 -0.09 -5.75 9.77
C MET A 77 0.19 -4.58 8.83
N ARG A 78 1.06 -3.64 9.23
CA ARG A 78 1.47 -2.54 8.34
C ARG A 78 2.21 -3.04 7.11
N LYS A 79 3.03 -4.09 7.24
CA LYS A 79 3.76 -4.68 6.11
C LYS A 79 2.85 -5.43 5.15
N GLU A 80 1.88 -6.19 5.65
CA GLU A 80 0.91 -6.91 4.81
C GLU A 80 0.10 -5.93 3.96
N LEU A 81 -0.42 -4.86 4.58
CA LEU A 81 -1.13 -3.79 3.86
C LEU A 81 -0.24 -3.09 2.83
N GLN A 82 1.05 -2.88 3.12
CA GLN A 82 1.98 -2.32 2.14
C GLN A 82 2.26 -3.28 0.99
N SER A 83 2.40 -4.58 1.26
CA SER A 83 2.62 -5.59 0.23
C SER A 83 1.42 -5.71 -0.70
N GLU A 84 0.20 -5.77 -0.15
CA GLU A 84 -1.05 -5.82 -0.92
C GLU A 84 -1.19 -4.57 -1.82
N LYS A 85 -0.89 -3.38 -1.29
CA LYS A 85 -0.92 -2.14 -2.07
C LYS A 85 0.12 -2.14 -3.20
N VAL A 86 1.33 -2.67 -2.95
CA VAL A 86 2.38 -2.80 -3.98
C VAL A 86 1.97 -3.78 -5.07
N GLU A 87 1.34 -4.91 -4.73
CA GLU A 87 0.80 -5.86 -5.70
C GLU A 87 -0.32 -5.27 -6.55
N GLN A 88 -1.24 -4.51 -5.94
CA GLN A 88 -2.30 -3.82 -6.65
C GLN A 88 -1.74 -2.77 -7.64
N ILE A 89 -0.70 -2.05 -7.24
CA ILE A 89 0.02 -1.12 -8.12
C ILE A 89 0.68 -1.87 -9.28
N LYS A 90 1.39 -2.98 -9.01
CA LYS A 90 2.02 -3.81 -10.05
C LYS A 90 1.00 -4.34 -11.06
N LEU A 91 -0.15 -4.82 -10.58
CA LEU A 91 -1.22 -5.34 -11.43
C LEU A 91 -1.86 -4.24 -12.28
N THR A 92 -1.97 -3.03 -11.74
CA THR A 92 -2.44 -1.84 -12.47
C THR A 92 -1.43 -1.40 -13.53
N MET A 93 -0.13 -1.39 -13.21
CA MET A 93 0.93 -1.05 -14.18
C MET A 93 1.00 -2.07 -15.33
N ASN A 94 0.86 -3.37 -15.03
CA ASN A 94 0.83 -4.41 -16.07
C ASN A 94 -0.36 -4.22 -17.02
N LYS A 95 -1.56 -3.92 -16.51
CA LYS A 95 -2.73 -3.63 -17.36
C LYS A 95 -2.52 -2.42 -18.27
N LEU A 96 -1.90 -1.36 -17.76
CA LEU A 96 -1.57 -0.18 -18.56
C LEU A 96 -0.50 -0.48 -19.61
N PHE A 97 0.49 -1.32 -19.26
CA PHE A 97 1.53 -1.74 -20.19
C PHE A 97 0.96 -2.60 -21.32
N ASP A 98 0.11 -3.57 -21.01
CA ASP A 98 -0.59 -4.41 -21.98
C ASP A 98 -1.49 -3.57 -22.92
N ALA A 99 -2.25 -2.62 -22.35
CA ALA A 99 -3.07 -1.70 -23.14
C ALA A 99 -2.22 -0.81 -24.06
N SER A 100 -1.06 -0.35 -23.59
CA SER A 100 -0.13 0.45 -24.39
C SER A 100 0.49 -0.36 -25.53
N GLN A 101 0.86 -1.63 -25.29
CA GLN A 101 1.37 -2.53 -26.32
C GLN A 101 0.29 -2.86 -27.35
N ALA A 102 -0.95 -3.10 -26.92
CA ALA A 102 -2.07 -3.31 -27.82
C ALA A 102 -2.33 -2.08 -28.71
N PHE A 103 -2.28 -0.87 -28.15
CA PHE A 103 -2.41 0.38 -28.90
C PHE A 103 -1.26 0.58 -29.90
N LEU A 104 -0.01 0.38 -29.47
CA LEU A 104 1.17 0.49 -30.34
C LEU A 104 1.15 -0.54 -31.48
N ASN A 105 0.71 -1.78 -31.21
CA ASN A 105 0.56 -2.81 -32.24
C ASN A 105 -0.57 -2.47 -33.22
N SER A 106 -1.69 -1.91 -32.75
CA SER A 106 -2.76 -1.41 -33.61
C SER A 106 -2.30 -0.26 -34.50
N GLN A 107 -1.53 0.69 -33.95
CA GLN A 107 -0.94 1.78 -34.72
C GLN A 107 0.06 1.27 -35.77
N ARG A 108 0.90 0.28 -35.42
CA ARG A 108 1.82 -0.37 -36.37
C ARG A 108 1.11 -1.09 -37.52
N LEU A 109 -0.05 -1.71 -37.27
CA LEU A 109 -0.88 -2.29 -38.32
C LEU A 109 -1.46 -1.22 -39.25
N CYS A 110 -1.90 -0.07 -38.72
CA CYS A 110 -2.36 1.07 -39.54
C CYS A 110 -1.27 1.65 -40.45
N PHE A 111 0.01 1.55 -40.06
CA PHE A 111 1.13 1.97 -40.90
C PHE A 111 1.69 0.85 -41.80
N GLY A 112 1.30 -0.41 -41.58
CA GLY A 112 1.86 -1.59 -42.24
C GLY A 112 1.11 -2.09 -43.48
N SER A 113 -0.13 -1.66 -43.71
CA SER A 113 -0.88 -1.95 -44.95
C SER A 113 -0.87 -0.72 -45.86
N GLY A 114 0.15 -0.63 -46.71
CA GLY A 114 0.35 0.50 -47.60
C GLY A 114 -0.76 0.67 -48.63
N LEU A 115 -1.12 1.93 -48.91
CA LEU A 115 -1.45 2.40 -50.26
C LEU A 115 -1.50 3.93 -50.33
N MET A 116 -1.00 4.39 -51.48
CA MET A 116 -0.95 5.74 -52.02
C MET A 116 -2.22 6.61 -51.83
N THR A 117 -2.00 7.91 -51.97
CA THR A 117 -2.96 9.00 -52.21
C THR A 117 -3.91 9.37 -51.08
N CYS A 118 -3.49 10.36 -50.28
CA CYS A 118 -4.37 11.42 -49.80
C CYS A 118 -3.52 12.69 -49.72
N ASN A 119 -3.53 13.49 -50.79
CA ASN A 119 -3.13 14.89 -50.73
C ASN A 119 -4.13 15.60 -49.82
N VAL A 120 -3.86 15.60 -48.52
CA VAL A 120 -4.51 16.50 -47.57
C VAL A 120 -3.45 17.50 -47.17
N GLU A 121 -3.57 18.64 -47.82
CA GLU A 121 -2.82 19.87 -47.59
C GLU A 121 -2.85 20.22 -46.10
N MET A 122 -1.72 20.02 -45.42
CA MET A 122 -1.51 20.51 -44.06
C MET A 122 -1.10 21.99 -44.16
N PRO A 123 -1.80 22.93 -43.52
CA PRO A 123 -1.39 24.33 -43.51
C PRO A 123 -0.02 24.45 -42.84
N ARG A 124 0.99 24.83 -43.63
CA ARG A 124 2.32 25.17 -43.12
C ARG A 124 2.20 26.50 -42.36
N ASN A 125 2.09 26.40 -41.04
CA ASN A 125 2.17 27.52 -40.11
C ASN A 125 3.39 28.42 -40.45
N PRO A 126 3.22 29.70 -40.84
CA PRO A 126 4.33 30.57 -41.18
C PRO A 126 4.65 31.44 -39.96
N ARG A 127 5.39 30.89 -39.01
CA ARG A 127 5.97 31.69 -37.92
C ARG A 127 7.39 31.24 -37.66
N TYR A 128 8.32 31.72 -38.49
CA TYR A 128 9.55 32.34 -38.01
C TYR A 128 10.14 33.13 -39.19
N ARG A 129 9.86 34.43 -39.14
CA ARG A 129 10.39 35.46 -40.03
C ARG A 129 11.89 35.56 -39.74
N MET A 130 12.73 34.95 -40.58
CA MET A 130 14.17 35.22 -40.63
C MET A 130 14.38 36.52 -41.42
N PRO A 131 14.96 37.59 -40.85
CA PRO A 131 15.40 38.72 -41.65
C PRO A 131 16.74 38.39 -42.31
N ALA A 132 16.84 38.70 -43.61
CA ALA A 132 18.05 38.55 -44.40
C ALA A 132 19.18 39.47 -43.88
N PRO A 133 20.45 39.04 -43.84
CA PRO A 133 21.56 39.93 -43.62
C PRO A 133 21.89 40.67 -44.92
N LEU A 134 21.63 41.97 -44.96
CA LEU A 134 22.24 42.88 -45.94
C LEU A 134 23.71 43.11 -45.53
N GLN A 135 24.65 42.44 -46.19
CA GLN A 135 26.04 42.88 -46.15
C GLN A 135 26.28 43.87 -47.28
N ILE A 136 26.43 45.12 -46.86
CA ILE A 136 26.75 46.28 -47.68
C ILE A 136 28.18 46.10 -48.20
N ARG A 137 28.28 45.94 -49.53
CA ARG A 137 29.51 46.07 -50.30
C ARG A 137 29.97 47.53 -50.23
N GLY A 138 30.99 47.80 -49.42
CA GLY A 138 31.72 49.07 -49.42
C GLY A 138 32.99 48.94 -50.26
N GLU A 139 32.90 49.27 -51.54
CA GLU A 139 34.08 49.69 -52.32
C GLU A 139 34.26 51.19 -52.12
N ASN A 140 35.43 51.61 -51.61
CA ASN A 140 36.27 52.60 -52.27
C ASN A 140 37.59 52.82 -51.50
N MET A 141 38.69 52.66 -52.23
CA MET A 141 40.04 53.22 -52.00
C MET A 141 40.01 54.77 -51.97
N PRO A 142 41.08 55.55 -51.61
CA PRO A 142 42.52 55.24 -51.75
C PRO A 142 43.51 55.79 -50.69
N LYS A 143 44.75 55.29 -50.70
CA LYS A 143 45.97 56.08 -50.93
C LYS A 143 47.15 55.19 -51.30
#